data_AF-A0A450T1G2-F1
#
_entry.id   AF-A0A450T1G2-F1
#
_cell.length_a   1.000
_cell.length_b   1.000
_cell.length_c   1.000
_cell.angle_alpha   90.00
_cell.angle_beta   90.00
_cell.angle_gamma   90.00
#
_symmetry.space_group_name_H-M   'P 1'
#
loop_
_entity.id
_entity.type
_entity.pdbx_description
1 polymer ?
#
loop_
_entity_poly.entity_id
_entity_poly.type
_entity_poly.pdbx_seq_one_letter_code
_entity_poly.pdbx_strand_id
1 'polypeptide(L)'
;MQDHVLSGLRHSLARDIVATYISHRVMPNDPAGDALHLAVASFHKCDFLVTWNCRHLANANKFGHIRRINTLLGLFVPALVTPLELLGESS
;
A
#
# COMPACT_ATOMS: atom_id res chain seq x y z
N MET A 1 -21.45 19.83 -7.55
CA MET A 1 -20.43 20.05 -8.62
C MET A 1 -19.07 20.41 -8.00
N GLN A 2 -18.59 19.64 -7.02
CA GLN A 2 -17.26 19.80 -6.40
C GLN A 2 -16.54 18.45 -6.22
N ASP A 3 -17.28 17.33 -6.29
CA ASP A 3 -16.73 15.98 -6.05
C ASP A 3 -15.87 15.43 -7.18
N HIS A 4 -16.12 15.81 -8.44
CA HIS A 4 -15.37 15.29 -9.60
C HIS A 4 -13.93 15.83 -9.67
N VAL A 5 -13.70 17.08 -9.27
CA VAL A 5 -12.34 17.68 -9.25
C VAL A 5 -11.52 17.09 -8.11
N LEU A 6 -12.12 16.93 -6.93
CA LEU A 6 -11.49 16.26 -5.80
C LEU A 6 -11.25 14.77 -6.06
N SER A 7 -12.12 14.09 -6.81
CA SER A 7 -11.90 12.72 -7.29
C SER A 7 -10.68 12.63 -8.23
N GLY A 8 -10.57 13.55 -9.19
CA GLY A 8 -9.41 13.62 -10.09
C GLY A 8 -8.08 13.85 -9.37
N LEU A 9 -8.05 14.74 -8.38
CA LEU A 9 -6.87 15.02 -7.54
C LEU A 9 -6.47 13.83 -6.66
N ARG A 10 -7.45 13.04 -6.18
CA ARG A 10 -7.20 11.80 -5.43
C ARG A 10 -6.59 10.72 -6.32
N HIS A 11 -7.05 10.61 -7.57
CA HIS A 11 -6.51 9.66 -8.54
C HIS A 11 -5.09 10.01 -8.99
N SER A 12 -4.77 11.29 -9.19
CA SER A 12 -3.40 11.70 -9.53
C SER A 12 -2.43 11.42 -8.38
N LEU A 13 -2.82 11.72 -7.15
CA LEU A 13 -1.98 11.51 -5.97
C LEU A 13 -1.66 10.02 -5.74
N ALA A 14 -2.64 9.12 -5.93
CA ALA A 14 -2.39 7.69 -5.84
C ALA A 14 -1.36 7.22 -6.88
N ARG A 15 -1.38 7.76 -8.10
CA ARG A 15 -0.39 7.44 -9.15
C ARG A 15 1.00 7.95 -8.80
N ASP A 16 1.10 9.14 -8.21
CA ASP A 16 2.39 9.70 -7.78
C ASP A 16 3.03 8.86 -6.66
N ILE A 17 2.21 8.36 -5.73
CA ILE A 17 2.65 7.43 -4.68
C ILE A 17 3.14 6.11 -5.29
N VAL A 18 2.41 5.55 -6.26
CA VAL A 18 2.82 4.33 -6.98
C VAL A 18 4.15 4.53 -7.71
N ALA A 19 4.32 5.64 -8.42
CA ALA A 19 5.57 5.97 -9.11
C ALA A 19 6.74 6.07 -8.12
N THR A 20 6.50 6.65 -6.94
CA THR A 20 7.48 6.73 -5.87
C THR A 20 7.86 5.34 -5.35
N TYR A 21 6.90 4.46 -5.09
CA TYR A 21 7.18 3.09 -4.66
C TYR A 21 8.01 2.30 -5.68
N ILE A 22 7.74 2.47 -6.97
CA ILE A 22 8.52 1.85 -8.04
C ILE A 22 9.95 2.42 -8.08
N SER A 23 10.10 3.75 -8.04
CA SER A 23 11.39 4.44 -8.05
C SER A 23 12.29 3.99 -6.90
N HIS A 24 11.71 3.87 -5.70
CA HIS A 24 12.42 3.40 -4.51
C HIS A 24 12.55 1.88 -4.42
N ARG A 25 12.07 1.11 -5.41
CA ARG A 25 12.07 -0.36 -5.41
C ARG A 25 11.41 -0.97 -4.16
N VAL A 26 10.37 -0.31 -3.67
CA VAL A 26 9.51 -0.83 -2.58
C VAL A 26 8.79 -2.08 -3.06
N MET A 27 8.36 -2.08 -4.32
CA MET A 27 7.72 -3.20 -5.01
C MET A 27 8.37 -3.47 -6.36
N PRO A 28 8.24 -4.69 -6.91
CA PRO A 28 8.59 -4.96 -8.30
C PRO A 28 7.83 -4.03 -9.25
N ASN A 29 8.36 -3.84 -10.44
CA ASN A 29 7.93 -2.84 -11.42
C ASN A 29 6.60 -3.22 -12.10
N ASP A 30 5.55 -3.42 -11.29
CA ASP A 30 4.17 -3.65 -11.69
C ASP A 30 3.29 -2.54 -11.08
N PRO A 31 3.03 -1.46 -11.83
CA PRO A 31 2.26 -0.31 -11.36
C PRO A 31 0.77 -0.60 -11.11
N ALA A 32 0.23 -1.71 -11.63
CA ALA A 32 -1.17 -2.09 -11.41
C ALA A 32 -1.35 -3.08 -10.25
N GLY A 33 -0.26 -3.68 -9.77
CA GLY A 33 -0.28 -4.73 -8.75
C GLY A 33 -0.08 -4.20 -7.33
N ASP A 34 0.91 -4.77 -6.64
CA ASP A 34 1.17 -4.57 -5.21
C ASP A 34 1.38 -3.09 -4.82
N ALA A 35 2.01 -2.30 -5.70
CA ALA A 35 2.29 -0.89 -5.45
C ALA A 35 1.02 -0.04 -5.38
N LEU A 36 0.05 -0.29 -6.28
CA LEU A 36 -1.23 0.40 -6.29
C LEU A 36 -2.08 0.03 -5.07
N HIS A 37 -2.14 -1.26 -4.72
CA HIS A 37 -2.83 -1.71 -3.52
C HIS A 37 -2.28 -1.05 -2.26
N LEU A 38 -0.94 -1.01 -2.10
CA LEU A 38 -0.30 -0.34 -0.98
C LEU A 38 -0.59 1.17 -0.97
N ALA A 39 -0.55 1.83 -2.14
CA ALA A 39 -0.79 3.26 -2.24
C ALA A 39 -2.21 3.61 -1.81
N VAL A 40 -3.20 2.86 -2.29
CA VAL A 40 -4.63 3.05 -1.94
C VAL A 40 -4.86 2.82 -0.45
N ALA A 41 -4.36 1.71 0.11
CA ALA A 41 -4.50 1.42 1.54
C ALA A 41 -3.85 2.50 2.43
N SER A 42 -2.65 2.96 2.04
CA SER A 42 -1.92 4.01 2.76
C SER A 42 -2.61 5.37 2.65
N PHE A 43 -3.17 5.68 1.49
CA PHE A 43 -3.89 6.94 1.24
C PHE A 43 -5.21 7.01 2.01
N HIS A 44 -5.96 5.92 2.03
CA HIS A 44 -7.24 5.82 2.75
C HIS A 44 -7.10 5.49 4.24
N LYS A 45 -5.87 5.34 4.74
CA LYS A 45 -5.58 4.98 6.14
C LYS A 45 -6.27 3.68 6.56
N CYS A 46 -6.28 2.69 5.68
CA CYS A 46 -6.78 1.36 5.99
C CYS A 46 -5.86 0.70 7.01
N ASP A 47 -6.37 0.27 8.16
CA ASP A 47 -5.58 -0.38 9.20
C ASP A 47 -4.88 -1.66 8.72
N PHE A 48 -5.54 -2.40 7.82
CA PHE A 48 -5.06 -3.68 7.29
C PHE A 48 -5.05 -3.68 5.77
N LEU A 49 -3.96 -4.19 5.20
CA LEU A 49 -3.86 -4.56 3.80
C LEU A 49 -3.69 -6.07 3.70
N VAL A 50 -4.79 -6.74 3.35
CA VAL A 50 -4.82 -8.20 3.23
C VAL A 50 -4.20 -8.60 1.90
N THR A 51 -3.24 -9.52 1.93
CA THR A 51 -2.59 -10.00 0.72
C THR A 51 -2.34 -11.49 0.76
N TRP A 52 -2.61 -12.16 -0.37
CA TRP A 52 -2.18 -13.54 -0.61
C TRP A 52 -0.75 -13.59 -1.17
N ASN A 53 -0.15 -12.43 -1.49
CA ASN A 53 1.18 -12.34 -2.09
C ASN A 53 2.28 -12.30 -1.02
N CYS A 54 2.60 -13.49 -0.49
CA CYS A 54 3.68 -13.66 0.48
C CYS A 54 5.10 -13.48 -0.11
N ARG A 55 5.23 -13.41 -1.45
CA ARG A 55 6.52 -13.23 -2.14
C ARG A 55 6.98 -11.76 -2.14
N HIS A 56 6.05 -10.83 -2.27
CA HIS A 56 6.35 -9.39 -2.42
C HIS A 56 5.83 -8.53 -1.26
N LEU A 57 4.70 -8.83 -0.63
CA LEU A 57 4.17 -8.05 0.49
C LEU A 57 4.46 -8.70 1.85
N ALA A 58 4.22 -10.00 2.02
CA ALA A 58 4.35 -10.66 3.34
C ALA A 58 5.79 -11.05 3.71
N ASN A 59 6.81 -10.56 3.00
CA ASN A 59 8.19 -10.70 3.44
C ASN A 59 8.46 -9.59 4.48
N ALA A 60 8.56 -9.95 5.76
CA ALA A 60 8.80 -9.02 6.86
C ALA A 60 10.02 -8.09 6.64
N ASN A 61 11.03 -8.51 5.86
CA ASN A 61 12.17 -7.66 5.50
C ASN A 61 11.79 -6.48 4.59
N LYS A 62 10.70 -6.59 3.82
CA LYS A 62 10.16 -5.51 2.98
C LYS A 62 9.28 -4.55 3.77
N PHE A 63 8.67 -5.00 4.87
CA PHE A 63 7.85 -4.15 5.73
C PHE A 63 8.64 -2.97 6.32
N GLY A 64 9.91 -3.20 6.69
CA GLY A 64 10.79 -2.11 7.14
C GLY A 64 11.04 -1.05 6.05
N HIS A 65 11.16 -1.47 4.79
CA HIS A 65 11.34 -0.55 3.67
C HIS A 65 10.07 0.24 3.37
N ILE A 66 8.91 -0.44 3.34
CA ILE A 66 7.58 0.19 3.18
C ILE A 66 7.35 1.22 4.27
N ARG A 67 7.57 0.85 5.54
CA ARG A 67 7.41 1.75 6.69
C ARG A 67 8.27 2.98 6.54
N ARG A 68 9.54 2.83 6.15
CA ARG A 68 10.46 3.96 5.95
C ARG A 68 9.95 4.92 4.87
N ILE A 69 9.59 4.40 3.69
CA ILE A 69 9.14 5.25 2.57
C ILE A 69 7.81 5.92 2.91
N ASN A 70 6.82 5.19 3.45
CA ASN A 70 5.54 5.79 3.85
C ASN A 70 5.72 6.87 4.92
N THR A 71 6.62 6.64 5.90
CA THR A 71 6.92 7.65 6.92
C THR A 71 7.55 8.90 6.31
N LEU A 72 8.48 8.75 5.36
CA LEU A 72 9.09 9.87 4.63
C LEU A 72 8.06 10.65 3.80
N LEU A 73 7.06 9.97 3.25
CA LEU A 73 5.98 10.56 2.48
C LEU A 73 4.82 11.09 3.34
N GLY A 74 4.88 10.94 4.66
CA GLY A 74 3.77 11.30 5.57
C GLY A 74 2.51 10.45 5.38
N LEU A 75 2.64 9.25 4.80
CA LEU A 75 1.55 8.33 4.54
C LEU A 75 1.32 7.36 5.71
N PHE A 76 0.09 6.87 5.82
CA PHE A 76 -0.24 5.82 6.77
C PHE A 76 0.49 4.51 6.40
N VAL A 77 0.83 3.71 7.41
CA VAL A 77 1.49 2.41 7.22
C VAL A 77 0.49 1.31 7.59
N PRO A 78 -0.18 0.68 6.60
CA PRO A 78 -1.11 -0.40 6.88
C PRO A 78 -0.37 -1.63 7.44
N ALA A 79 -1.02 -2.37 8.33
CA ALA A 79 -0.56 -3.69 8.72
C ALA A 79 -0.72 -4.63 7.51
N LEU A 80 0.37 -5.25 7.08
CA LEU A 80 0.32 -6.27 6.03
C LEU A 80 -0.01 -7.59 6.69
N VAL A 81 -1.18 -8.14 6.37
CA VAL A 81 -1.66 -9.38 6.97
C VAL A 81 -2.05 -10.35 5.87
N THR A 82 -1.81 -11.63 6.11
CA THR A 82 -2.40 -12.68 5.31
C THR A 82 -3.87 -12.87 5.74
N PRO A 83 -4.73 -13.38 4.85
CA PRO A 83 -6.10 -13.72 5.18
C PRO A 83 -6.22 -14.65 6.39
N LEU A 84 -5.28 -15.60 6.55
CA LEU A 84 -5.26 -16.51 7.69
C LEU A 84 -4.94 -15.79 9.01
N GLU A 85 -3.99 -14.84 8.99
CA GLU A 85 -3.70 -13.99 10.16
C GLU A 85 -4.87 -13.08 10.52
N LEU A 86 -5.62 -12.57 9.53
CA LEU A 86 -6.76 -11.70 9.77
C LEU A 86 -7.97 -12.45 10.34
N LEU A 87 -8.27 -13.63 9.80
CA LEU A 87 -9.43 -14.42 10.24
C LEU A 87 -9.25 -15.00 11.65
N GLY A 88 -8.01 -15.07 12.12
CA GLY A 88 -7.67 -15.75 13.36
C GLY A 88 -7.88 -17.25 13.20
N GLU A 89 -6.92 -18.06 13.60
CA GLU A 89 -7.26 -19.40 14.06
C GLU A 89 -8.16 -19.20 15.29
N SER A 90 -9.48 -19.13 15.09
CA SER A 90 -10.45 -19.30 16.14
C SER A 90 -10.35 -20.76 16.60
N SER A 91 -9.46 -20.99 17.56
CA SER A 91 -9.46 -22.19 18.40
C SER A 91 -10.72 -22.24 19.28
#